data_AF-A0A3B9WTI0-F1
#
_entry.id   AF-A0A3B9WTI0-F1
#
_cell.length_a   1.000
_cell.length_b   1.000
_cell.length_c   1.000
_cell.angle_alpha   90.00
_cell.angle_beta   90.00
_cell.angle_gamma   90.00
#
_symmetry.space_group_name_H-M   'P 1'
#
loop_
_entity.id
_entity.type
_entity.pdbx_description
1 polymer ?
#
loop_
_entity_poly.entity_id
_entity_poly.type
_entity_poly.pdbx_seq_one_letter_code
_entity_poly.pdbx_strand_id
1 'polypeptide(L)'
;GIEVTDESLSIETMRAQCIGGPGHYLGAEQTLRIMQSEYLYPAIGDRLSSKEWKEVGKPEIYDVAHKKVREILDNHYPSHIPESIDASIRSYLDIRLPREKMLHPSVIPANL
;
A
#
# COMPACT_ATOMS: atom_id res chain seq x y z
N GLY A 1 -3.51 5.88 16.56
CA GLY A 1 -4.32 5.53 17.75
C GLY A 1 -5.78 5.63 17.36
N ILE A 2 -6.71 5.59 18.33
CA ILE A 2 -8.13 5.84 18.04
C ILE A 2 -8.38 7.34 18.24
N GLU A 3 -8.88 8.01 17.22
CA GLU A 3 -9.35 9.39 17.33
C GLU A 3 -10.72 9.41 18.00
N VAL A 4 -10.89 10.26 19.02
CA VAL A 4 -12.12 10.34 19.81
C VAL A 4 -12.74 11.73 19.65
N THR A 5 -13.80 11.80 18.85
CA THR A 5 -14.63 12.99 18.60
C THR A 5 -16.10 12.59 18.59
N ASP A 6 -17.02 13.55 18.69
CA ASP A 6 -18.46 13.27 18.59
C ASP A 6 -18.82 12.54 17.28
N GLU A 7 -18.12 12.85 16.20
CA GLU A 7 -18.27 12.16 14.92
C GLU A 7 -17.75 10.72 14.99
N SER A 8 -16.53 10.49 15.50
CA SER A 8 -15.94 9.15 15.54
C SER A 8 -16.70 8.21 16.49
N LEU A 9 -17.39 8.75 17.49
CA LEU A 9 -18.31 7.98 18.36
C LEU A 9 -19.54 7.44 17.60
N SER A 10 -19.89 8.01 16.44
CA SER A 10 -20.94 7.50 15.53
C SER A 10 -22.34 7.38 16.13
N ILE A 11 -22.65 8.11 17.21
CA ILE A 11 -23.92 7.97 17.95
C ILE A 11 -25.15 8.26 17.07
N GLU A 12 -25.09 9.32 16.25
CA GLU A 12 -26.19 9.68 15.36
C GLU A 12 -26.39 8.64 14.25
N THR A 13 -25.29 8.16 13.66
CA THR A 13 -25.32 7.09 12.66
C THR A 13 -25.93 5.81 13.23
N MET A 14 -25.56 5.43 14.46
CA MET A 14 -26.17 4.28 15.14
C MET A 14 -27.68 4.45 15.33
N ARG A 15 -28.12 5.63 15.78
CA ARG A 15 -29.55 5.93 15.93
C ARG A 15 -30.29 5.82 14.58
N ALA A 16 -29.77 6.47 13.55
CA ALA A 16 -30.38 6.52 12.23
C ALA A 16 -30.49 5.15 11.55
N GLN A 17 -29.52 4.25 11.77
CA GLN A 17 -29.55 2.91 11.18
C GLN A 17 -30.37 1.90 11.99
N CYS A 18 -30.34 1.98 13.32
CA CYS A 18 -30.94 0.95 14.20
C CYS A 18 -32.38 1.27 14.66
N ILE A 19 -32.81 2.54 14.68
CA ILE A 19 -34.15 2.92 15.14
C ILE A 19 -35.01 3.28 13.93
N GLY A 20 -35.73 2.30 13.39
CA GLY A 20 -36.57 2.48 12.21
C GLY A 20 -35.80 2.63 10.89
N GLY A 21 -34.48 2.45 10.92
CA GLY A 21 -33.60 2.51 9.77
C GLY A 21 -33.33 1.15 9.10
N PRO A 22 -32.39 1.10 8.14
CA PRO A 22 -32.04 -0.11 7.37
C PRO A 22 -31.50 -1.29 8.18
N GLY A 23 -31.08 -1.08 9.44
CA GLY A 23 -30.50 -2.13 10.29
C GLY A 23 -29.07 -2.53 9.93
N HIS A 24 -28.40 -1.82 9.03
CA HIS A 24 -27.00 -2.04 8.65
C HIS A 24 -26.30 -0.72 8.30
N TYR A 25 -24.97 -0.71 8.33
CA TYR A 25 -24.18 0.53 8.13
C TYR A 25 -23.59 0.70 6.73
N LEU A 26 -23.67 -0.33 5.87
CA LEU A 26 -22.94 -0.34 4.59
C LEU A 26 -23.28 0.85 3.67
N GLY A 27 -24.51 1.33 3.70
CA GLY A 27 -24.97 2.48 2.93
C GLY A 27 -25.05 3.79 3.73
N ALA A 28 -24.59 3.80 4.99
CA ALA A 28 -24.62 5.01 5.80
C ALA A 28 -23.60 6.04 5.27
N GLU A 29 -23.97 7.31 5.24
CA GLU A 29 -23.12 8.40 4.74
C GLU A 29 -21.76 8.43 5.45
N GLN A 30 -21.76 8.30 6.77
CA GLN A 30 -20.52 8.25 7.55
C GLN A 30 -19.63 7.08 7.12
N THR A 31 -20.20 5.88 6.96
CA THR A 31 -19.44 4.70 6.51
C THR A 31 -18.79 4.94 5.16
N LEU A 32 -19.52 5.50 4.20
CA LEU A 32 -18.97 5.80 2.87
C LEU A 32 -17.84 6.85 2.94
N ARG A 33 -17.99 7.87 3.79
CA ARG A 33 -16.97 8.93 3.98
C ARG A 33 -15.66 8.37 4.55
N ILE A 34 -15.74 7.47 5.53
CA ILE A 34 -14.56 6.99 6.27
C ILE A 34 -13.99 5.69 5.72
N MET A 35 -14.68 5.03 4.78
CA MET A 35 -14.33 3.68 4.30
C MET A 35 -12.87 3.58 3.82
N GLN A 36 -12.31 4.65 3.26
CA GLN A 36 -10.95 4.66 2.71
C GLN A 36 -9.92 5.38 3.61
N SER A 37 -10.35 6.04 4.69
CA SER A 37 -9.45 6.74 5.62
C SER A 37 -9.18 5.94 6.89
N GLU A 38 -10.23 5.34 7.46
CA GLU A 38 -10.17 4.70 8.79
C GLU A 38 -9.91 3.19 8.73
N TYR A 39 -9.99 2.60 7.54
CA TYR A 39 -9.77 1.17 7.35
C TYR A 39 -8.48 0.91 6.58
N LEU A 40 -7.60 0.11 7.19
CA LEU A 40 -6.42 -0.41 6.50
C LEU A 40 -6.83 -1.55 5.57
N TYR A 41 -6.66 -1.34 4.27
CA TYR A 41 -6.70 -2.40 3.28
C TYR A 41 -5.28 -2.96 3.11
N PRO A 42 -5.05 -4.23 3.49
CA PRO A 42 -3.70 -4.78 3.46
C PRO A 42 -3.22 -4.94 2.01
N ALA A 43 -1.95 -4.60 1.76
CA ALA A 43 -1.35 -4.74 0.44
C ALA A 43 -1.10 -6.21 0.03
N ILE A 44 -1.00 -7.12 1.00
CA ILE A 44 -0.63 -8.53 0.80
C ILE A 44 -1.68 -9.51 1.36
N GLY A 45 -2.47 -9.09 2.34
CA GLY A 45 -3.48 -9.95 2.97
C GLY A 45 -4.66 -10.21 2.04
N ASP A 46 -4.96 -11.49 1.80
CA ASP A 46 -6.09 -11.90 0.98
C ASP A 46 -7.41 -11.67 1.76
N ARG A 47 -8.39 -11.06 1.09
CA ARG A 47 -9.72 -10.73 1.61
C ARG A 47 -10.85 -11.41 0.84
N LEU A 48 -10.51 -12.32 -0.07
CA LEU A 48 -11.45 -13.13 -0.82
C LEU A 48 -12.21 -14.07 0.11
N SER A 49 -13.45 -14.40 -0.26
CA SER A 49 -14.17 -15.49 0.40
C SER A 49 -13.44 -16.82 0.19
N SER A 50 -13.70 -17.81 1.05
CA SER A 50 -13.10 -19.15 0.90
C SER A 50 -13.41 -19.80 -0.46
N LYS A 51 -14.54 -19.44 -1.09
CA LYS A 51 -14.89 -19.91 -2.43
C LYS A 51 -14.00 -19.25 -3.48
N GLU A 52 -13.96 -17.92 -3.53
CA GLU A 52 -13.16 -17.16 -4.50
C GLU A 52 -11.67 -17.46 -4.38
N TRP A 53 -11.14 -17.56 -3.16
CA TRP A 53 -9.75 -17.94 -2.91
C TRP A 53 -9.40 -19.32 -3.52
N LYS A 54 -10.33 -20.28 -3.47
CA LYS A 54 -10.15 -21.59 -4.11
C LYS A 54 -10.21 -21.49 -5.63
N GLU A 55 -11.09 -20.63 -6.17
CA GLU A 55 -11.24 -20.42 -7.62
C GLU A 55 -10.00 -19.76 -8.23
N VAL A 56 -9.31 -18.88 -7.50
CA VAL A 56 -8.04 -18.27 -7.95
C VAL A 56 -6.80 -19.12 -7.66
N GLY A 57 -6.98 -20.40 -7.33
CA GLY A 57 -5.88 -21.36 -7.20
C GLY A 57 -5.22 -21.40 -5.82
N LYS A 58 -5.88 -20.88 -4.77
CA LYS A 58 -5.43 -20.95 -3.37
C LYS A 58 -4.04 -20.34 -3.15
N PRO A 59 -3.80 -19.07 -3.55
CA PRO A 59 -2.51 -18.44 -3.40
C PRO A 59 -2.06 -18.43 -1.93
N GLU A 60 -0.81 -18.83 -1.70
CA GLU A 60 -0.18 -18.69 -0.39
C GLU A 60 0.32 -17.25 -0.20
N ILE A 61 0.22 -16.73 1.02
CA ILE A 61 0.66 -15.37 1.33
C ILE A 61 2.16 -15.17 1.05
N TYR A 62 2.95 -16.24 1.16
CA TYR A 62 4.39 -16.22 0.87
C TYR A 62 4.68 -15.95 -0.60
N ASP A 63 3.91 -16.55 -1.51
CA ASP A 63 4.05 -16.35 -2.95
C ASP A 63 3.68 -14.92 -3.35
N VAL A 64 2.59 -14.40 -2.78
CA VAL A 64 2.17 -13.01 -2.99
C VAL A 64 3.23 -12.03 -2.49
N ALA A 65 3.80 -12.29 -1.30
CA ALA A 65 4.89 -11.48 -0.76
C ALA A 65 6.14 -11.53 -1.67
N HIS A 66 6.53 -12.71 -2.15
CA HIS A 66 7.66 -12.85 -3.08
C HIS A 66 7.45 -12.10 -4.38
N LYS A 67 6.24 -12.19 -4.95
CA LYS A 67 5.87 -11.43 -6.14
C LYS A 67 6.01 -9.93 -5.88
N LYS A 68 5.50 -9.42 -4.74
CA LYS A 68 5.61 -8.01 -4.40
C LYS A 68 7.05 -7.54 -4.24
N VAL A 69 7.90 -8.35 -3.60
CA VAL A 69 9.34 -8.05 -3.46
C VAL A 69 9.98 -7.91 -4.83
N ARG A 70 9.76 -8.85 -5.76
CA ARG A 70 10.30 -8.77 -7.12
C ARG A 70 9.80 -7.52 -7.84
N GLU A 71 8.49 -7.25 -7.80
CA GLU A 71 7.92 -6.03 -8.39
C GLU A 71 8.58 -4.74 -7.87
N ILE A 72 8.87 -4.66 -6.56
CA ILE A 72 9.55 -3.49 -5.98
C ILE A 72 11.00 -3.42 -6.49
N LEU A 73 11.74 -4.52 -6.44
CA LEU A 73 13.14 -4.55 -6.88
C LEU A 73 13.30 -4.24 -8.36
N ASP A 74 12.33 -4.62 -9.18
CA ASP A 74 12.37 -4.42 -10.63
C ASP A 74 11.98 -2.99 -11.05
N ASN A 75 11.18 -2.28 -10.25
CA ASN A 75 10.56 -1.02 -10.68
C ASN A 75 10.86 0.19 -9.78
N HIS A 76 11.39 -0.01 -8.58
CA HIS A 76 11.65 1.09 -7.65
C HIS A 76 13.10 1.57 -7.74
N TYR A 77 13.27 2.85 -8.10
CA TYR A 77 14.57 3.52 -8.21
C TYR A 77 14.62 4.70 -7.24
N PRO A 78 15.24 4.56 -6.05
CA PRO A 78 15.29 5.61 -5.05
C PRO A 78 16.03 6.86 -5.54
N SER A 79 15.43 8.03 -5.35
CA SER A 79 15.99 9.35 -5.75
C SER A 79 16.20 10.33 -4.60
N HIS A 80 16.09 9.86 -3.35
CA HIS A 80 16.15 10.70 -2.16
C HIS A 80 17.57 11.18 -1.80
N ILE A 81 18.61 10.59 -2.39
CA ILE A 81 20.01 10.98 -2.21
C ILE A 81 20.45 11.81 -3.43
N PRO A 82 20.96 13.05 -3.24
CA PRO A 82 21.51 13.84 -4.35
C PRO A 82 22.73 13.16 -5.00
N GLU A 83 22.88 13.29 -6.32
CA GLU A 83 23.98 12.68 -7.09
C GLU A 83 25.37 13.04 -6.56
N SER A 84 25.58 14.30 -6.13
CA SER A 84 26.86 14.75 -5.57
C SER A 84 27.23 14.05 -4.28
N ILE A 85 26.22 13.67 -3.47
CA ILE A 85 26.41 12.96 -2.22
C ILE A 85 26.69 11.48 -2.49
N ASP A 86 25.93 10.83 -3.37
CA ASP A 86 26.19 9.43 -3.77
C ASP A 86 27.60 9.27 -4.39
N ALA A 87 27.99 10.20 -5.27
CA ALA A 87 29.35 10.22 -5.84
C ALA A 87 30.44 10.39 -4.79
N SER A 88 30.24 11.29 -3.82
CA SER A 88 31.17 11.46 -2.69
C SER A 88 31.30 10.17 -1.88
N ILE A 89 30.18 9.52 -1.52
CA ILE A 89 30.16 8.26 -0.75
C ILE A 89 30.93 7.15 -1.48
N ARG A 90 30.69 7.00 -2.80
CA ARG A 90 31.37 6.01 -3.64
C ARG A 90 32.87 6.25 -3.80
N SER A 91 33.37 7.46 -3.53
CA SER A 91 34.80 7.75 -3.62
C SER A 91 35.63 7.10 -2.49
N TYR A 92 35.00 6.81 -1.35
CA TYR A 92 35.67 6.25 -0.17
C TYR A 92 35.08 4.92 0.33
N LEU A 93 33.98 4.44 -0.26
CA LEU A 93 33.41 3.11 0.01
C LEU A 93 33.44 2.24 -1.24
N ASP A 94 33.75 0.95 -1.07
CA ASP A 94 33.74 -0.05 -2.13
C ASP A 94 32.31 -0.51 -2.50
N ILE A 95 31.53 0.40 -3.08
CA ILE A 95 30.15 0.13 -3.49
C ILE A 95 30.16 -0.58 -4.85
N ARG A 96 29.92 -1.89 -4.83
CA ARG A 96 29.91 -2.75 -6.02
C ARG A 96 28.67 -2.62 -6.90
N LEU A 97 27.58 -2.01 -6.40
CA LEU A 97 26.34 -1.81 -7.16
C LEU A 97 26.51 -0.66 -8.17
N PRO A 98 26.44 -0.90 -9.49
CA PRO A 98 26.61 0.17 -10.49
C PRO A 98 25.54 1.25 -10.39
N ARG A 99 25.94 2.53 -10.57
CA ARG A 99 25.02 3.68 -10.45
C ARG A 99 23.85 3.61 -11.43
N GLU A 100 24.11 3.17 -12.65
CA GLU A 100 23.12 2.99 -13.73
C GLU A 100 21.99 2.03 -13.36
N LYS A 101 22.25 1.00 -12.53
CA LYS A 101 21.24 0.04 -12.07
C LYS A 101 20.29 0.65 -11.02
N MET A 102 20.63 1.81 -10.49
CA MET A 102 19.87 2.54 -9.48
C MET A 102 19.13 3.75 -10.08
N LEU A 103 19.17 3.92 -11.40
CA LEU A 103 18.47 5.00 -12.11
C LEU A 103 17.28 4.42 -12.88
N HIS A 104 16.18 5.17 -12.89
CA HIS A 104 15.03 4.80 -13.72
C HIS A 104 15.43 4.82 -15.21
N PRO A 105 14.99 3.85 -16.03
CA PRO A 105 15.42 3.74 -17.44
C PRO A 105 15.21 5.00 -18.28
N SER A 106 14.23 5.84 -17.94
CA SER A 106 13.98 7.11 -18.64
C SER A 106 15.06 8.18 -18.42
N VAL A 107 15.93 8.00 -17.42
CA VAL A 107 16.99 8.96 -17.05
C VAL A 107 18.35 8.49 -17.61
N ILE A 108 18.44 7.24 -18.05
CA ILE A 108 19.65 6.68 -18.67
C ILE A 108 19.66 7.11 -20.14
N PRO A 109 20.64 7.90 -20.61
CA PRO A 109 20.72 8.28 -22.01
C PRO A 109 20.90 7.04 -22.90
N ALA A 110 20.21 7.01 -24.04
CA ALA A 110 20.02 5.85 -24.89
C ALA A 110 21.29 5.28 -25.57
N ASN A 111 22.48 5.79 -25.29
CA ASN A 111 23.73 5.34 -25.91
C ASN A 111 24.87 5.26 -24.87
N LEU A 112 25.07 4.05 -24.34
CA LEU A 112 26.35 3.50 -23.89
C LEU A 112 26.45 2.07 -24.42
#